data_AF-A0A954GU08-F1
#
_entry.id   AF-A0A954GU08-F1
#
_cell.length_a   1.000
_cell.length_b   1.000
_cell.length_c   1.000
_cell.angle_alpha   90.00
_cell.angle_beta   90.00
_cell.angle_gamma   90.00
#
_symmetry.space_group_name_H-M   'P 1'
#
loop_
_entity.id
_entity.type
_entity.pdbx_description
1 polymer ?
#
loop_
_entity_poly.entity_id
_entity_poly.type
_entity_poly.pdbx_seq_one_letter_code
_entity_poly.pdbx_strand_id
1 'polypeptide(L)'
;DVLVCTPGGEKNTMVALNKKTGEQIWSTSRAEDRGAGHASVVISNIKGTKVYVQTTGSGAMGVRASDGKLLWTYDIKKTTAVIPTPIVRDDLVFFSAGYGTGGTLVRQVPNSDGGIDAQEIFPTTPDLGNKHGGIILGGDYLYGDSDDKGIPFCADLMTGEIKWKSRGTGRSSASVTAADGKLYIRFADGTMVLANASADEYKELGSFKVPGSGERPSWAHPVVYDGKLYLREGDAILCYDVRG
;
A
#
# COMPACT_ATOMS: atom_id res chain seq x y z
N ASP A 1 0.32 20.71 15.58
CA ASP A 1 0.61 19.36 15.05
C ASP A 1 -0.51 18.40 15.37
N VAL A 2 -0.98 17.66 14.37
CA VAL A 2 -2.09 16.70 14.48
C VAL A 2 -1.53 15.28 14.36
N LEU A 3 -2.00 14.37 15.22
CA LEU A 3 -1.82 12.93 15.11
C LEU A 3 -3.13 12.33 14.56
N VAL A 4 -3.07 11.61 13.45
CA VAL A 4 -4.24 10.94 12.87
C VAL A 4 -4.12 9.43 13.09
N CYS A 5 -5.19 8.81 13.58
CA CYS A 5 -5.25 7.39 13.88
C CYS A 5 -6.53 6.76 13.29
N THR A 6 -6.50 5.46 13.01
CA THR A 6 -7.67 4.68 12.57
C THR A 6 -7.98 3.60 13.60
N PRO A 7 -8.58 3.93 14.75
CA PRO A 7 -8.91 2.93 15.77
C PRO A 7 -10.03 1.97 15.32
N GLY A 8 -10.82 2.34 14.29
CA GLY A 8 -11.78 1.44 13.65
C GLY A 8 -13.04 1.15 14.47
N GLY A 9 -13.39 2.02 15.43
CA GLY A 9 -14.64 1.89 16.18
C GLY A 9 -15.84 2.43 15.39
N GLU A 10 -17.05 1.99 15.73
CA GLU A 10 -18.30 2.41 15.05
C GLU A 10 -18.51 3.93 15.03
N LYS A 11 -18.14 4.61 16.12
CA LYS A 11 -18.24 6.08 16.26
C LYS A 11 -16.93 6.81 15.99
N ASN A 12 -15.83 6.06 15.83
CA ASN A 12 -14.46 6.58 15.75
C ASN A 12 -13.68 5.71 14.76
N THR A 13 -14.09 5.73 13.49
CA THR A 13 -13.36 5.00 12.45
C THR A 13 -11.98 5.62 12.26
N MET A 14 -11.92 6.94 12.12
CA MET A 14 -10.69 7.74 12.10
C MET A 14 -10.82 8.90 13.08
N VAL A 15 -9.74 9.22 13.79
CA VAL A 15 -9.68 10.35 14.72
C VAL A 15 -8.46 11.21 14.43
N ALA A 16 -8.59 12.52 14.67
CA ALA A 16 -7.46 13.42 14.82
C ALA A 16 -7.33 13.84 16.27
N LEU A 17 -6.11 13.74 16.78
CA LEU A 17 -5.74 14.13 18.12
C LEU A 17 -4.72 15.27 18.07
N ASN A 18 -4.74 16.13 19.08
CA ASN A 18 -3.62 17.00 19.35
C ASN A 18 -2.40 16.13 19.68
N LYS A 19 -1.33 16.23 18.87
CA LYS A 19 -0.15 15.38 19.00
C LYS A 19 0.52 15.48 20.38
N LYS A 20 0.38 16.60 21.09
CA LYS A 20 1.02 16.84 22.39
C LYS A 20 0.15 16.43 23.57
N THR A 21 -1.15 16.68 23.50
CA THR A 21 -2.07 16.46 24.64
C THR A 21 -2.87 15.17 24.53
N GLY A 22 -2.99 14.61 23.33
CA GLY A 22 -3.87 13.46 23.06
C GLY A 22 -5.35 13.83 22.98
N GLU A 23 -5.72 15.10 23.18
CA GLU A 23 -7.11 15.56 23.09
C GLU A 23 -7.64 15.41 21.67
N GLN A 24 -8.88 14.93 21.55
CA GLN A 24 -9.53 14.77 20.26
C GLN A 24 -9.87 16.13 19.63
N ILE A 25 -9.45 16.33 18.38
CA ILE A 25 -9.76 17.50 17.55
C ILE A 25 -11.05 17.24 16.77
N TRP A 26 -11.11 16.10 16.07
CA TRP A 26 -12.28 15.63 15.36
C TRP A 26 -12.31 14.11 15.32
N SER A 27 -13.49 13.56 15.01
CA SER A 27 -13.70 12.13 14.78
C SER A 27 -14.59 11.93 13.55
N THR A 28 -14.32 10.87 12.81
CA THR A 28 -15.04 10.45 11.62
C THR A 28 -15.60 9.05 11.83
N SER A 29 -16.89 8.88 11.53
CA SER A 29 -17.55 7.57 11.48
C SER A 29 -17.84 7.19 10.04
N ARG A 30 -17.48 5.97 9.66
CA ARG A 30 -17.99 5.31 8.46
C ARG A 30 -19.07 4.31 8.87
N ALA A 31 -20.26 4.46 8.30
CA ALA A 31 -21.36 3.54 8.56
C ALA A 31 -20.97 2.12 8.15
N GLU A 32 -21.34 1.13 8.97
CA GLU A 32 -21.10 -0.30 8.70
C GLU A 32 -19.63 -0.66 8.43
N ASP A 33 -18.69 0.13 8.99
CA ASP A 33 -17.28 -0.18 8.89
C ASP A 33 -16.94 -1.48 9.63
N ARG A 34 -16.17 -2.35 9.00
CA ARG A 34 -15.75 -3.65 9.54
C ARG A 34 -14.47 -3.58 10.38
N GLY A 35 -14.08 -2.38 10.81
CA GLY A 35 -12.95 -2.13 11.69
C GLY A 35 -11.71 -1.64 10.96
N ALA A 36 -10.67 -1.34 11.72
CA ALA A 36 -9.41 -0.85 11.16
C ALA A 36 -8.78 -1.85 10.17
N GLY A 37 -8.15 -1.33 9.13
CA GLY A 37 -7.19 -2.09 8.32
C GLY A 37 -5.80 -2.08 8.97
N HIS A 38 -4.82 -2.67 8.28
CA HIS A 38 -3.40 -2.59 8.64
C HIS A 38 -2.64 -1.53 7.80
N ALA A 39 -3.37 -0.78 6.99
CA ALA A 39 -2.85 0.27 6.13
C ALA A 39 -2.51 1.55 6.91
N SER A 40 -1.51 2.27 6.41
CA SER A 40 -1.19 3.62 6.90
C SER A 40 -2.05 4.67 6.20
N VAL A 41 -2.32 5.77 6.91
CA VAL A 41 -2.98 6.94 6.32
C VAL A 41 -2.02 7.65 5.36
N VAL A 42 -2.46 7.91 4.13
CA VAL A 42 -1.73 8.72 3.15
C VAL A 42 -2.48 10.03 2.87
N ILE A 43 -1.79 10.99 2.27
CA ILE A 43 -2.34 12.33 2.03
C ILE A 43 -2.47 12.55 0.52
N SER A 44 -3.62 13.09 0.12
CA SER A 44 -3.81 13.72 -1.20
C SER A 44 -4.24 15.18 -1.03
N ASN A 45 -4.13 15.97 -2.10
CA ASN A 45 -4.55 17.38 -2.09
C ASN A 45 -5.40 17.67 -3.32
N ILE A 46 -6.68 18.00 -3.10
CA ILE A 46 -7.66 18.22 -4.16
C ILE A 46 -8.11 19.68 -4.11
N LYS A 47 -7.67 20.49 -5.07
CA LYS A 47 -7.97 21.93 -5.15
C LYS A 47 -7.75 22.67 -3.81
N GLY A 48 -6.62 22.38 -3.14
CA GLY A 48 -6.26 22.98 -1.85
C GLY A 48 -6.90 22.29 -0.63
N THR A 49 -7.80 21.33 -0.82
CA THR A 49 -8.33 20.51 0.27
C THR A 49 -7.40 19.34 0.54
N LYS A 50 -6.80 19.32 1.73
CA LYS A 50 -6.01 18.17 2.21
C LYS A 50 -6.96 17.03 2.60
N VAL A 51 -6.76 15.86 2.01
CA VAL A 51 -7.57 14.65 2.25
C VAL A 51 -6.67 13.56 2.83
N TYR A 52 -7.08 13.02 3.98
CA TYR A 52 -6.55 11.78 4.51
C TYR A 52 -7.23 10.61 3.83
N VAL A 53 -6.44 9.78 3.16
CA VAL A 53 -6.91 8.57 2.49
C VAL A 53 -6.49 7.37 3.33
N GLN A 54 -7.43 6.47 3.58
CA GLN A 54 -7.22 5.27 4.37
C GLN A 54 -8.05 4.12 3.82
N THR A 55 -7.57 2.90 4.01
CA THR A 55 -8.35 1.68 3.82
C THR A 55 -8.66 1.03 5.16
N THR A 56 -9.93 0.76 5.39
CA THR A 56 -10.43 0.01 6.54
C THR A 56 -10.81 -1.41 6.10
N GLY A 57 -11.32 -2.22 7.03
CA GLY A 57 -11.87 -3.53 6.73
C GLY A 57 -12.99 -3.50 5.67
N SER A 58 -13.65 -2.36 5.48
CA SER A 58 -14.73 -2.17 4.50
C SER A 58 -14.29 -1.58 3.17
N GLY A 59 -13.04 -1.14 3.02
CA GLY A 59 -12.50 -0.57 1.77
C GLY A 59 -11.92 0.83 1.96
N ALA A 60 -11.71 1.58 0.89
CA ALA A 60 -11.10 2.91 0.97
C ALA A 60 -12.07 4.00 1.43
N MET A 61 -11.54 5.05 2.04
CA MET A 61 -12.27 6.26 2.39
C MET A 61 -11.35 7.49 2.31
N GLY A 62 -11.95 8.62 1.95
CA GLY A 62 -11.32 9.94 1.99
C GLY A 62 -11.95 10.81 3.07
N VAL A 63 -11.12 11.40 3.93
CA VAL A 63 -11.55 12.25 5.05
C VAL A 63 -10.88 13.61 4.95
N ARG A 64 -11.66 14.69 5.03
CA ARG A 64 -11.11 16.05 5.01
C ARG A 64 -10.29 16.32 6.26
N ALA A 65 -9.07 16.78 6.09
CA ALA A 65 -8.13 16.94 7.20
C ALA A 65 -8.51 18.04 8.22
N SER A 66 -9.25 19.06 7.78
CA SER A 66 -9.57 20.23 8.60
C SER A 66 -10.64 19.98 9.66
N ASP A 67 -11.61 19.12 9.37
CA ASP A 67 -12.82 18.95 10.17
C ASP A 67 -13.24 17.48 10.37
N GLY A 68 -12.55 16.52 9.75
CA GLY A 68 -12.93 15.11 9.83
C GLY A 68 -14.16 14.74 8.99
N LYS A 69 -14.61 15.61 8.08
CA LYS A 69 -15.74 15.28 7.20
C LYS A 69 -15.38 14.09 6.31
N LEU A 70 -16.18 13.03 6.37
CA LEU A 70 -16.12 11.93 5.40
C LEU A 70 -16.53 12.48 4.02
N LEU A 71 -15.63 12.40 3.05
CA LEU A 71 -15.83 12.95 1.71
C LEU A 71 -16.37 11.88 0.77
N TRP A 72 -15.75 10.70 0.78
CA TRP A 72 -16.12 9.59 -0.07
C TRP A 72 -15.71 8.26 0.56
N THR A 73 -16.35 7.18 0.13
CA THR A 73 -16.01 5.79 0.46
C THR A 73 -16.03 4.95 -0.81
N TYR A 74 -15.25 3.87 -0.82
CA TYR A 74 -15.35 2.80 -1.80
C TYR A 74 -15.41 1.48 -1.04
N ASP A 75 -16.48 0.73 -1.25
CA ASP A 75 -16.73 -0.51 -0.54
C ASP A 75 -16.09 -1.70 -1.26
N ILE A 76 -15.54 -2.63 -0.48
CA ILE A 76 -15.07 -3.91 -0.96
C ILE A 76 -15.82 -5.05 -0.30
N LYS A 77 -15.77 -6.22 -0.95
CA LYS A 77 -16.29 -7.48 -0.40
C LYS A 77 -15.64 -7.80 0.95
N LYS A 78 -16.33 -8.62 1.74
CA LYS A 78 -15.79 -9.09 3.02
C LYS A 78 -14.52 -9.90 2.80
N THR A 79 -13.48 -9.53 3.55
CA THR A 79 -12.15 -10.13 3.49
C THR A 79 -11.60 -10.27 4.91
N THR A 80 -10.57 -11.12 5.09
CA THR A 80 -9.95 -11.37 6.39
C THR A 80 -9.19 -10.15 6.90
N ALA A 81 -8.46 -9.47 6.02
CA ALA A 81 -7.68 -8.29 6.36
C ALA A 81 -7.48 -7.41 5.12
N VAL A 82 -7.36 -6.09 5.35
CA VAL A 82 -6.95 -5.12 4.33
C VAL A 82 -5.61 -4.55 4.78
N ILE A 83 -4.56 -4.85 4.00
CA ILE A 83 -3.17 -4.68 4.43
C ILE A 83 -2.44 -3.60 3.62
N PRO A 84 -2.53 -3.58 2.27
CA PRO A 84 -1.77 -2.61 1.49
C PRO A 84 -2.16 -1.16 1.81
N THR A 85 -1.15 -0.32 2.02
CA THR A 85 -1.35 1.13 2.15
C THR A 85 -1.77 1.71 0.80
N PRO A 86 -2.84 2.55 0.71
CA PRO A 86 -3.23 3.18 -0.54
C PRO A 86 -2.10 4.00 -1.16
N ILE A 87 -2.09 4.06 -2.48
CA ILE A 87 -1.14 4.86 -3.25
C ILE A 87 -1.86 6.07 -3.80
N VAL A 88 -1.30 7.25 -3.57
CA VAL A 88 -1.80 8.52 -4.11
C VAL A 88 -0.87 9.03 -5.20
N ARG A 89 -1.44 9.41 -6.34
CA ARG A 89 -0.78 10.24 -7.36
C ARG A 89 -1.74 11.36 -7.74
N ASP A 90 -1.40 12.59 -7.37
CA ASP A 90 -2.24 13.76 -7.63
C ASP A 90 -3.67 13.56 -7.11
N ASP A 91 -4.64 13.45 -8.01
CA ASP A 91 -6.05 13.20 -7.71
C ASP A 91 -6.43 11.71 -7.70
N LEU A 92 -5.52 10.82 -8.08
CA LEU A 92 -5.73 9.38 -8.14
C LEU A 92 -5.43 8.70 -6.81
N VAL A 93 -6.27 7.72 -6.49
CA VAL A 93 -6.09 6.81 -5.36
C VAL A 93 -6.20 5.38 -5.89
N PHE A 94 -5.08 4.67 -5.85
CA PHE A 94 -5.06 3.22 -6.03
C PHE A 94 -5.09 2.55 -4.66
N PHE A 95 -5.90 1.51 -4.51
CA PHE A 95 -5.83 0.66 -3.34
C PHE A 95 -6.12 -0.79 -3.71
N SER A 96 -5.65 -1.69 -2.86
CA SER A 96 -5.74 -3.13 -3.10
C SER A 96 -6.01 -3.87 -1.80
N ALA A 97 -6.75 -4.96 -1.91
CA ALA A 97 -6.93 -5.93 -0.85
C ALA A 97 -6.72 -7.35 -1.39
N GLY A 98 -6.18 -8.21 -0.55
CA GLY A 98 -5.94 -9.59 -0.89
C GLY A 98 -7.19 -10.46 -0.75
N TYR A 99 -6.95 -11.76 -0.60
CA TYR A 99 -7.98 -12.79 -0.40
C TYR A 99 -8.99 -12.81 -1.56
N GLY A 100 -8.48 -12.65 -2.78
CA GLY A 100 -9.28 -12.61 -3.99
C GLY A 100 -10.08 -11.33 -4.21
N THR A 101 -9.86 -10.27 -3.43
CA THR A 101 -10.54 -8.98 -3.63
C THR A 101 -10.00 -8.30 -4.90
N GLY A 102 -8.74 -7.90 -4.91
CA GLY A 102 -8.13 -7.20 -6.04
C GLY A 102 -7.74 -5.77 -5.74
N GLY A 103 -7.33 -5.04 -6.79
CA GLY A 103 -7.01 -3.61 -6.75
C GLY A 103 -7.93 -2.79 -7.64
N THR A 104 -8.13 -1.52 -7.30
CA THR A 104 -9.00 -0.57 -8.02
C THR A 104 -8.33 0.81 -8.04
N LEU A 105 -8.70 1.63 -9.03
CA LEU A 105 -8.27 3.02 -9.14
C LEU A 105 -9.49 3.93 -9.15
N VAL A 106 -9.46 4.94 -8.27
CA VAL A 106 -10.45 6.02 -8.26
C VAL A 106 -9.77 7.36 -8.45
N ARG A 107 -10.49 8.30 -9.06
CA ARG A 107 -10.12 9.72 -9.14
C ARG A 107 -10.97 10.52 -8.17
N GLN A 108 -10.33 11.38 -7.40
CA GLN A 108 -10.98 12.31 -6.50
C GLN A 108 -11.38 13.58 -7.25
N VAL A 109 -12.68 13.88 -7.32
CA VAL A 109 -13.23 14.98 -8.12
C VAL A 109 -13.95 15.97 -7.21
N PRO A 110 -13.61 17.28 -7.21
CA PRO A 110 -14.38 18.29 -6.50
C PRO A 110 -15.83 18.30 -6.99
N ASN A 111 -16.78 18.37 -6.06
CA ASN A 111 -18.20 18.51 -6.39
C ASN A 111 -18.71 19.94 -6.14
N SER A 112 -19.94 20.24 -6.56
CA SER A 112 -20.54 21.58 -6.48
C SER A 112 -20.70 22.11 -5.05
N ASP A 113 -20.77 21.21 -4.07
CA ASP A 113 -21.08 21.54 -2.67
C ASP A 113 -19.81 21.75 -1.83
N GLY A 114 -18.67 21.95 -2.50
CA GLY A 114 -17.36 22.04 -1.86
C GLY A 114 -16.88 20.72 -1.23
N GLY A 115 -17.49 19.60 -1.61
CA GLY A 115 -17.06 18.25 -1.29
C GLY A 115 -16.13 17.67 -2.36
N ILE A 116 -15.79 16.39 -2.20
CA ILE A 116 -14.95 15.62 -3.13
C ILE A 116 -15.60 14.26 -3.26
N ASP A 117 -15.93 13.88 -4.48
CA ASP A 117 -16.43 12.55 -4.84
C ASP A 117 -15.29 11.65 -5.29
N ALA A 118 -15.50 10.33 -5.26
CA ALA A 118 -14.59 9.35 -5.87
C ALA A 118 -15.23 8.78 -7.13
N GLN A 119 -14.62 9.02 -8.28
CA GLN A 119 -15.00 8.44 -9.56
C GLN A 119 -14.14 7.23 -9.87
N GLU A 120 -14.75 6.08 -10.10
CA GLU A 120 -14.02 4.88 -10.53
C GLU A 120 -13.40 5.07 -11.92
N ILE A 121 -12.11 4.75 -12.05
CA ILE A 121 -11.40 4.69 -13.34
C ILE A 121 -11.42 3.26 -13.89
N PHE A 122 -11.13 2.28 -13.04
CA PHE A 122 -11.39 0.87 -13.32
C PHE A 122 -11.86 0.16 -12.05
N PRO A 123 -12.70 -0.88 -12.17
CA PRO A 123 -13.25 -1.58 -11.02
C PRO A 123 -12.23 -2.47 -10.34
N THR A 124 -12.59 -2.98 -9.16
CA THR A 124 -11.77 -3.96 -8.45
C THR A 124 -11.42 -5.15 -9.36
N THR A 125 -10.12 -5.29 -9.64
CA THR A 125 -9.54 -6.29 -10.53
C THR A 125 -8.77 -7.32 -9.69
N PRO A 126 -9.22 -8.59 -9.62
CA PRO A 126 -8.63 -9.62 -8.75
C PRO A 126 -7.13 -9.84 -8.98
N ASP A 127 -6.65 -9.65 -10.21
CA ASP A 127 -5.25 -9.82 -10.57
C ASP A 127 -4.28 -8.82 -9.92
N LEU A 128 -4.81 -7.70 -9.41
CA LEU A 128 -4.05 -6.66 -8.69
C LEU A 128 -4.14 -6.83 -7.16
N GLY A 129 -4.63 -7.98 -6.69
CA GLY A 129 -4.74 -8.30 -5.28
C GLY A 129 -3.38 -8.54 -4.62
N ASN A 130 -3.16 -7.91 -3.47
CA ASN A 130 -1.96 -8.07 -2.65
C ASN A 130 -2.33 -8.15 -1.17
N LYS A 131 -1.53 -8.88 -0.39
CA LYS A 131 -1.68 -9.00 1.06
C LYS A 131 -0.47 -8.39 1.76
N HIS A 132 0.52 -9.21 2.08
CA HIS A 132 1.71 -8.77 2.79
C HIS A 132 2.66 -8.06 1.81
N GLY A 133 3.46 -7.15 2.35
CA GLY A 133 4.55 -6.53 1.59
C GLY A 133 4.16 -5.39 0.65
N GLY A 134 2.87 -5.23 0.38
CA GLY A 134 2.31 -4.05 -0.28
C GLY A 134 2.57 -3.98 -1.80
N ILE A 135 2.21 -2.83 -2.34
CA ILE A 135 2.41 -2.44 -3.75
C ILE A 135 3.12 -1.09 -3.74
N ILE A 136 4.08 -0.89 -4.64
CA ILE A 136 4.71 0.40 -4.87
C ILE A 136 4.36 0.93 -6.26
N LEU A 137 4.53 2.23 -6.45
CA LEU A 137 4.38 2.91 -7.73
C LEU A 137 5.73 3.45 -8.17
N GLY A 138 6.21 3.02 -9.34
CA GLY A 138 7.46 3.47 -9.94
C GLY A 138 7.22 3.85 -11.41
N GLY A 139 7.52 5.09 -11.79
CA GLY A 139 7.04 5.63 -13.07
C GLY A 139 5.53 5.43 -13.15
N ASP A 140 4.97 5.03 -14.28
CA ASP A 140 3.52 4.81 -14.44
C ASP A 140 3.03 3.41 -14.04
N TYR A 141 3.87 2.65 -13.34
CA TYR A 141 3.63 1.22 -13.11
C TYR A 141 3.59 0.85 -11.64
N LEU A 142 2.65 -0.03 -11.33
CA LEU A 142 2.48 -0.68 -10.03
C LEU A 142 3.33 -1.95 -9.98
N TYR A 143 4.08 -2.13 -8.89
CA TYR A 143 4.85 -3.34 -8.63
C TYR A 143 4.45 -3.93 -7.27
N GLY A 144 4.18 -5.23 -7.23
CA GLY A 144 3.79 -5.92 -6.00
C GLY A 144 3.83 -7.43 -6.14
N ASP A 145 3.42 -8.14 -5.09
CA ASP A 145 3.18 -9.59 -5.14
C ASP A 145 1.72 -9.93 -5.47
N SER A 146 1.48 -11.13 -5.99
CA SER A 146 0.14 -11.63 -6.33
C SER A 146 -0.46 -12.44 -5.17
N ASP A 147 -1.08 -11.78 -4.20
CA ASP A 147 -1.88 -12.41 -3.13
C ASP A 147 -1.12 -13.46 -2.27
N ASP A 148 0.12 -13.17 -1.87
CA ASP A 148 1.07 -14.02 -1.12
C ASP A 148 1.66 -15.22 -1.88
N LYS A 149 1.56 -15.23 -3.21
CA LYS A 149 1.97 -16.39 -4.03
C LYS A 149 3.46 -16.40 -4.41
N GLY A 150 4.20 -15.34 -4.08
CA GLY A 150 5.59 -15.17 -4.54
C GLY A 150 5.66 -15.07 -6.05
N ILE A 151 4.73 -14.32 -6.62
CA ILE A 151 4.64 -14.03 -8.04
C ILE A 151 4.60 -12.50 -8.15
N PRO A 152 5.78 -11.85 -8.19
CA PRO A 152 5.86 -10.44 -8.52
C PRO A 152 5.10 -10.10 -9.80
N PHE A 153 4.46 -8.94 -9.80
CA PHE A 153 3.75 -8.39 -10.94
C PHE A 153 4.18 -6.96 -11.24
N CYS A 154 3.98 -6.56 -12.50
CA CYS A 154 3.91 -5.18 -12.94
C CYS A 154 2.57 -4.92 -13.60
N ALA A 155 1.94 -3.79 -13.30
CA ALA A 155 0.70 -3.35 -13.93
C ALA A 155 0.75 -1.86 -14.27
N ASP A 156 0.08 -1.46 -15.34
CA ASP A 156 -0.12 -0.05 -15.65
C ASP A 156 -1.11 0.59 -14.67
N LEU A 157 -0.72 1.72 -14.05
CA LEU A 157 -1.53 2.37 -13.03
C LEU A 157 -2.89 2.78 -13.54
N MET A 158 -2.99 3.31 -14.77
CA MET A 158 -4.21 3.95 -15.28
C MET A 158 -5.23 2.95 -15.79
N THR A 159 -4.76 1.83 -16.33
CA THR A 159 -5.60 0.80 -16.95
C THR A 159 -5.81 -0.42 -16.07
N GLY A 160 -4.92 -0.66 -15.10
CA GLY A 160 -4.89 -1.88 -14.30
C GLY A 160 -4.39 -3.10 -15.08
N GLU A 161 -3.94 -2.92 -16.32
CA GLU A 161 -3.45 -4.01 -17.17
C GLU A 161 -2.14 -4.58 -16.62
N ILE A 162 -2.11 -5.90 -16.39
CA ILE A 162 -0.90 -6.63 -16.05
C ILE A 162 0.06 -6.61 -17.24
N LYS A 163 1.24 -6.01 -17.07
CA LYS A 163 2.31 -6.05 -18.07
C LYS A 163 3.10 -7.34 -17.98
N TRP A 164 3.36 -7.80 -16.75
CA TRP A 164 3.93 -9.12 -16.51
C TRP A 164 3.59 -9.63 -15.11
N LYS A 165 3.58 -10.96 -14.98
CA LYS A 165 3.63 -11.71 -13.73
C LYS A 165 4.71 -12.76 -13.89
N SER A 166 5.63 -12.84 -12.94
CA SER A 166 6.72 -13.81 -13.02
C SER A 166 6.97 -14.47 -11.69
N ARG A 167 7.35 -15.75 -11.72
CA ARG A 167 7.84 -16.43 -10.54
C ARG A 167 9.36 -16.25 -10.51
N GLY A 168 9.83 -15.54 -9.48
CA GLY A 168 11.25 -15.33 -9.25
C GLY A 168 11.91 -16.47 -8.47
N THR A 169 13.13 -16.20 -8.03
CA THR A 169 13.95 -17.13 -7.21
C THR A 169 13.32 -17.42 -5.85
N GLY A 170 12.69 -16.42 -5.22
CA GLY A 170 12.08 -16.56 -3.90
C GLY A 170 10.66 -17.15 -3.93
N ARG A 171 10.17 -17.57 -2.76
CA ARG A 171 8.87 -18.24 -2.59
C ARG A 171 8.00 -17.58 -1.52
N SER A 172 6.70 -17.89 -1.58
CA SER A 172 5.67 -17.32 -0.69
C SER A 172 5.59 -15.80 -0.82
N SER A 173 4.89 -15.12 0.09
CA SER A 173 4.60 -13.69 -0.02
C SER A 173 5.85 -12.84 -0.22
N ALA A 174 5.75 -11.76 -1.00
CA ALA A 174 6.87 -10.84 -1.20
C ALA A 174 6.52 -9.40 -0.83
N SER A 175 7.50 -8.71 -0.26
CA SER A 175 7.50 -7.26 -0.04
C SER A 175 8.45 -6.59 -1.00
N VAL A 176 8.09 -5.41 -1.48
CA VAL A 176 8.84 -4.71 -2.54
C VAL A 176 9.13 -3.28 -2.13
N THR A 177 10.34 -2.83 -2.44
CA THR A 177 10.70 -1.40 -2.49
C THR A 177 11.48 -1.13 -3.77
N ALA A 178 11.72 0.13 -4.10
CA ALA A 178 12.49 0.50 -5.28
C ALA A 178 13.48 1.63 -4.99
N ALA A 179 14.63 1.55 -5.65
CA ALA A 179 15.63 2.61 -5.68
C ALA A 179 16.48 2.47 -6.95
N ASP A 180 16.91 3.59 -7.53
CA ASP A 180 17.86 3.61 -8.66
C ASP A 180 17.44 2.70 -9.84
N GLY A 181 16.17 2.77 -10.23
CA GLY A 181 15.60 1.97 -11.33
C GLY A 181 15.54 0.46 -11.07
N LYS A 182 15.68 0.02 -9.81
CA LYS A 182 15.68 -1.38 -9.40
C LYS A 182 14.60 -1.67 -8.38
N LEU A 183 14.03 -2.87 -8.47
CA LEU A 183 13.14 -3.45 -7.47
C LEU A 183 13.97 -4.28 -6.48
N TYR A 184 13.73 -4.04 -5.21
CA TYR A 184 14.28 -4.77 -4.08
C TYR A 184 13.14 -5.60 -3.51
N ILE A 185 13.14 -6.89 -3.82
CA ILE A 185 12.03 -7.82 -3.53
C ILE A 185 12.48 -8.79 -2.46
N ARG A 186 11.84 -8.73 -1.30
CA ARG A 186 12.07 -9.65 -0.19
C ARG A 186 10.93 -10.64 -0.09
N PHE A 187 11.26 -11.92 -0.27
CA PHE A 187 10.33 -13.03 -0.13
C PHE A 187 10.28 -13.55 1.30
N ALA A 188 9.13 -14.10 1.69
CA ALA A 188 8.90 -14.59 3.04
C ALA A 188 9.75 -15.80 3.40
N ASP A 189 10.25 -16.54 2.42
CA ASP A 189 11.23 -17.58 2.69
C ASP A 189 12.61 -17.03 3.11
N GLY A 190 12.84 -15.70 3.08
CA GLY A 190 14.11 -15.07 3.42
C GLY A 190 15.03 -14.82 2.21
N THR A 191 14.54 -15.03 1.00
CA THR A 191 15.27 -14.68 -0.22
C THR A 191 15.14 -13.18 -0.51
N MET A 192 16.27 -12.51 -0.72
CA MET A 192 16.33 -11.14 -1.22
C MET A 192 16.70 -11.16 -2.70
N VAL A 193 15.92 -10.47 -3.52
CA VAL A 193 16.12 -10.37 -4.97
C VAL A 193 16.28 -8.89 -5.35
N LEU A 194 17.22 -8.63 -6.25
CA LEU A 194 17.32 -7.37 -6.98
C LEU A 194 16.84 -7.63 -8.41
N ALA A 195 15.93 -6.82 -8.92
CA ALA A 195 15.42 -6.91 -10.28
C ALA A 195 15.35 -5.52 -10.93
N ASN A 196 15.25 -5.46 -12.26
CA ASN A 196 14.97 -4.20 -12.94
C ASN A 196 13.54 -3.72 -12.62
N ALA A 197 13.37 -2.42 -12.36
CA ALA A 197 12.05 -1.79 -12.32
C ALA A 197 11.64 -1.40 -13.74
N SER A 198 11.32 -2.42 -14.57
CA SER A 198 10.85 -2.24 -15.94
C SER A 198 9.44 -2.79 -16.11
N ALA A 199 8.67 -2.15 -16.98
CA ALA A 199 7.36 -2.64 -17.41
C ALA A 199 7.43 -3.65 -18.55
N ASP A 200 8.57 -3.74 -19.25
CA ASP A 200 8.71 -4.61 -20.42
C ASP A 200 8.78 -6.10 -20.03
N GLU A 201 9.57 -6.40 -18.99
CA GLU A 201 9.74 -7.75 -18.49
C GLU A 201 10.23 -7.77 -17.03
N TYR A 202 10.01 -8.90 -16.36
CA TYR A 202 10.66 -9.19 -15.09
C TYR A 202 12.07 -9.74 -15.34
N LYS A 203 13.09 -9.02 -14.84
CA LYS A 203 14.50 -9.43 -14.97
C LYS A 203 15.23 -9.32 -13.64
N GLU A 204 15.56 -10.47 -13.04
CA GLU A 204 16.44 -10.53 -11.87
C GLU A 204 17.88 -10.18 -12.25
N LEU A 205 18.51 -9.35 -11.42
CA LEU A 205 19.91 -8.97 -11.52
C LEU A 205 20.79 -9.79 -10.56
N GLY A 206 20.20 -10.28 -9.48
CA GLY A 206 20.89 -11.10 -8.50
C GLY A 206 20.00 -11.39 -7.30
N SER A 207 20.42 -12.36 -6.50
CA SER A 207 19.71 -12.75 -5.29
C SER A 207 20.66 -13.31 -4.24
N PHE A 208 20.23 -13.30 -2.99
CA PHE A 208 20.93 -13.96 -1.90
C PHE A 208 19.94 -14.40 -0.82
N LYS A 209 20.37 -15.32 0.04
CA LYS A 209 19.62 -15.69 1.24
C LYS A 209 20.00 -14.76 2.39
N VAL A 210 19.02 -14.10 2.99
CA VAL A 210 19.27 -13.24 4.15
C VAL A 210 19.81 -14.11 5.29
N PRO A 211 20.99 -13.77 5.85
CA PRO A 211 21.55 -14.50 6.99
C PRO A 211 20.57 -14.52 8.17
N GLY A 212 20.42 -15.68 8.80
CA GLY A 212 19.49 -15.88 9.91
C GLY A 212 18.07 -16.23 9.51
N SER A 213 17.71 -16.17 8.22
CA SER A 213 16.42 -16.71 7.76
C SER A 213 16.36 -18.23 7.97
N GLY A 214 15.23 -18.71 8.47
CA GLY A 214 14.95 -20.13 8.69
C GLY A 214 13.58 -20.51 8.14
N GLU A 215 12.89 -21.41 8.83
CA GLU A 215 11.55 -21.87 8.41
C GLU A 215 10.44 -20.85 8.70
N ARG A 216 10.67 -19.88 9.59
CA ARG A 216 9.68 -18.85 9.91
C ARG A 216 9.58 -17.82 8.78
N PRO A 217 8.36 -17.46 8.34
CA PRO A 217 8.16 -16.41 7.35
C PRO A 217 8.74 -15.07 7.78
N SER A 218 9.30 -14.32 6.81
CA SER A 218 9.81 -12.98 7.04
C SER A 218 9.07 -11.93 6.21
N TRP A 219 8.27 -11.10 6.86
CA TRP A 219 7.37 -10.12 6.20
C TRP A 219 7.81 -8.67 6.34
N ALA A 220 8.94 -8.39 7.01
CA ALA A 220 9.39 -7.02 7.16
C ALA A 220 9.86 -6.45 5.81
N HIS A 221 9.44 -5.22 5.50
CA HIS A 221 9.75 -4.59 4.22
C HIS A 221 11.25 -4.27 4.12
N PRO A 222 11.89 -4.48 2.97
CA PRO A 222 13.21 -3.94 2.72
C PRO A 222 13.16 -2.41 2.65
N VAL A 223 14.17 -1.74 3.19
CA VAL A 223 14.28 -0.28 3.12
C VAL A 223 15.60 0.08 2.48
N VAL A 224 15.56 0.89 1.41
CA VAL A 224 16.76 1.46 0.81
C VAL A 224 16.81 2.94 1.16
N TYR A 225 17.91 3.38 1.75
CA TYR A 225 18.15 4.78 2.09
C TYR A 225 19.63 5.11 1.97
N ASP A 226 19.95 6.20 1.27
CA ASP A 226 21.31 6.70 1.07
C ASP A 226 22.31 5.61 0.62
N GLY A 227 21.90 4.85 -0.40
CA GLY A 227 22.71 3.77 -0.95
C GLY A 227 22.91 2.55 -0.04
N LYS A 228 22.13 2.43 1.04
CA LYS A 228 22.16 1.28 1.96
C LYS A 228 20.82 0.55 1.97
N LEU A 229 20.88 -0.78 1.87
CA LEU A 229 19.74 -1.67 2.07
C LEU A 229 19.71 -2.15 3.52
N TYR A 230 18.59 -1.90 4.21
CA TYR A 230 18.32 -2.37 5.56
C TYR A 230 17.28 -3.48 5.54
N LEU A 231 17.59 -4.59 6.21
CA LEU A 231 16.72 -5.76 6.33
C LEU A 231 16.57 -6.14 7.80
N ARG A 232 15.33 -6.30 8.27
CA ARG A 232 15.06 -6.87 9.60
C ARG A 232 14.80 -8.36 9.48
N GLU A 233 15.61 -9.21 10.12
CA GLU A 233 15.43 -10.66 10.16
C GLU A 233 15.49 -11.15 11.61
N GLY A 234 14.39 -11.73 12.10
CA GLY A 234 14.23 -12.04 13.53
C GLY A 234 14.54 -10.84 14.44
N ASP A 235 15.55 -11.00 15.28
CA ASP A 235 16.03 -10.00 16.25
C ASP A 235 17.19 -9.15 15.72
N ALA A 236 17.58 -9.31 14.45
CA ALA A 236 18.67 -8.58 13.83
C ALA A 236 18.17 -7.55 12.80
N ILE A 237 18.95 -6.48 12.63
CA ILE A 237 18.89 -5.58 11.48
C ILE A 237 20.22 -5.69 10.75
N LEU A 238 20.17 -6.09 9.48
CA LEU A 238 21.30 -6.19 8.58
C LEU A 238 21.36 -4.94 7.70
N CYS A 239 22.57 -4.50 7.36
CA CYS A 239 22.81 -3.35 6.49
C CYS A 239 23.80 -3.75 5.40
N TYR A 240 23.45 -3.49 4.14
CA TYR A 240 24.28 -3.75 2.97
C TYR A 240 24.54 -2.43 2.25
N ASP A 241 25.79 -2.18 1.84
CA ASP A 241 26.09 -1.12 0.89
C ASP A 241 25.66 -1.58 -0.50
N VAL A 242 24.79 -0.81 -1.14
CA VAL A 242 24.23 -1.11 -2.47
C VAL A 242 24.54 0.00 -3.46
N ARG A 243 25.50 0.87 -3.15
CA ARG A 243 26.08 1.82 -4.11
C ARG A 243 26.93 1.03 -5.12
N GLY A 244 26.69 1.29 -6.39
CA GLY A 244 27.50 0.77 -7.51
C GLY A 244 28.82 1.53 -7.66
#